data_AF-A0A367LTN1-F1
#
_entry.id   AF-A0A367LTN1-F1
#
_cell.length_a   1.000
_cell.length_b   1.000
_cell.length_c   1.000
_cell.angle_alpha   90.00
_cell.angle_beta   90.00
_cell.angle_gamma   90.00
#
_symmetry.space_group_name_H-M   'P 1'
#
loop_
_entity.id
_entity.type
_entity.pdbx_description
1 polymer ?
#
loop_
_entity_poly.entity_id
_entity_poly.type
_entity_poly.pdbx_seq_one_letter_code
_entity_poly.pdbx_strand_id
1 'polypeptide(L)'
;AYGLNAMFIPASNTTLSSTDTLLAKDNPTVGIRLLNEDRSVISIGKEFEFIPYTPTQTTVTKNFLAQLRWMTSRPILGPFNATAA
;
A
#
# COMPACT_ATOMS: atom_id res chain seq x y z
N ALA A 1 16.18 19.62 11.90
CA ALA A 1 15.70 18.38 11.27
C ALA A 1 14.25 18.59 10.82
N TYR A 2 13.79 17.81 9.85
CA TYR A 2 12.43 17.88 9.32
C TYR A 2 11.89 16.45 9.28
N GLY A 3 10.62 16.26 9.66
CA GLY A 3 9.90 15.02 9.39
C GLY A 3 9.18 15.14 8.05
N LEU A 4 8.96 14.01 7.37
CA LEU A 4 8.12 13.96 6.17
C LEU A 4 7.03 12.93 6.37
N ASN A 5 5.81 13.32 6.04
CA ASN A 5 4.68 12.41 5.94
C ASN A 5 4.47 12.03 4.47
N ALA A 6 3.85 10.87 4.27
CA ALA A 6 3.42 10.41 2.95
C ALA A 6 2.02 9.81 3.06
N MET A 7 1.35 9.69 1.92
CA MET A 7 0.05 9.05 1.78
C MET A 7 0.01 8.34 0.43
N PHE A 8 -0.44 7.09 0.42
CA PHE A 8 -0.71 6.37 -0.82
C PHE A 8 -2.13 6.64 -1.30
N ILE A 9 -2.27 6.99 -2.57
CA ILE A 9 -3.56 7.23 -3.23
C ILE A 9 -3.74 6.16 -4.32
N PRO A 10 -4.87 5.42 -4.36
CA PRO A 10 -5.15 4.48 -5.44
C PRO A 10 -5.17 5.16 -6.81
N ALA A 11 -4.58 4.53 -7.82
CA ALA A 11 -4.70 4.97 -9.20
C ALA A 11 -6.12 4.73 -9.76
N SER A 12 -6.48 5.41 -10.85
CA SER A 12 -7.84 5.37 -11.42
C SER A 12 -8.34 3.96 -11.82
N ASN A 13 -7.45 3.02 -12.13
CA ASN A 13 -7.77 1.62 -12.47
C ASN A 13 -7.76 0.68 -11.25
N THR A 14 -7.56 1.23 -10.06
CA THR A 14 -7.45 0.50 -8.79
C THR A 14 -8.54 0.96 -7.86
N THR A 15 -9.20 0.01 -7.20
CA THR A 15 -10.23 0.30 -6.19
C THR A 15 -9.72 -0.10 -4.82
N LEU A 16 -10.19 0.59 -3.78
CA LEU A 16 -9.84 0.28 -2.39
C LEU A 16 -10.94 -0.59 -1.78
N SER A 17 -10.56 -1.75 -1.29
CA SER A 17 -11.41 -2.59 -0.44
C SER A 17 -11.07 -2.32 1.02
N SER A 18 -12.09 -1.97 1.82
CA SER A 18 -11.90 -1.50 3.18
C SER A 18 -10.94 -0.29 3.23
N THR A 19 -9.88 -0.36 4.02
CA THR A 19 -8.91 0.75 4.20
C THR A 19 -7.49 0.39 3.76
N ASP A 20 -7.21 -0.86 3.37
CA ASP A 20 -5.84 -1.37 3.25
C ASP A 20 -5.55 -2.18 1.99
N THR A 21 -6.58 -2.58 1.24
CA THR A 21 -6.41 -3.56 0.17
C THR A 21 -6.75 -2.97 -1.19
N LEU A 22 -5.74 -2.83 -2.04
CA LEU A 22 -5.84 -2.37 -3.42
C LEU A 22 -6.30 -3.52 -4.33
N LEU A 23 -7.36 -3.29 -5.08
CA LEU A 23 -7.95 -4.25 -6.03
C LEU A 23 -7.83 -3.71 -7.46
N ALA A 24 -7.43 -4.57 -8.39
CA ALA A 24 -7.52 -4.25 -9.81
C ALA A 24 -9.01 -4.21 -10.21
N LYS A 25 -9.44 -3.16 -10.90
CA LYS A 25 -10.84 -3.03 -11.32
C LYS A 25 -11.29 -4.18 -12.24
N ASP A 26 -10.39 -4.65 -13.09
CA ASP A 26 -10.67 -5.71 -14.08
C ASP A 26 -10.57 -7.13 -13.49
N ASN A 27 -9.97 -7.28 -12.30
CA ASN A 27 -9.91 -8.55 -11.57
C ASN A 27 -9.95 -8.31 -10.06
N PRO A 28 -11.14 -8.08 -9.47
CA PRO A 28 -11.29 -7.78 -8.04
C PRO A 28 -11.21 -9.03 -7.14
N THR A 29 -10.85 -10.19 -7.70
CA THR A 29 -10.79 -11.46 -6.94
C THR A 29 -9.51 -11.63 -6.13
N VAL A 30 -8.49 -10.83 -6.46
CA VAL A 30 -7.22 -10.74 -5.76
C VAL A 30 -6.90 -9.26 -5.47
N GLY A 31 -6.17 -9.03 -4.39
CA GLY A 31 -5.76 -7.69 -3.97
C GLY A 31 -4.33 -7.66 -3.46
N ILE A 32 -3.77 -6.46 -3.35
CA ILE A 32 -2.50 -6.21 -2.67
C ILE A 32 -2.77 -5.32 -1.46
N ARG A 33 -2.21 -5.70 -0.31
CA ARG A 33 -2.03 -4.78 0.82
C ARG A 33 -0.57 -4.39 0.96
N LEU A 34 -0.34 -3.16 1.42
CA LEU A 34 0.99 -2.64 1.75
C LEU A 34 1.22 -2.77 3.25
N LEU A 35 2.42 -3.23 3.62
CA LEU A 35 2.84 -3.38 5.00
C LEU A 35 4.16 -2.62 5.23
N ASN A 36 4.36 -2.17 6.47
CA ASN A 36 5.69 -1.76 6.93
C ASN A 36 6.58 -3.01 7.12
N GLU A 37 7.87 -2.79 7.36
CA GLU A 37 8.85 -3.88 7.60
C GLU A 37 8.50 -4.75 8.81
N ASP A 38 7.88 -4.17 9.84
CA ASP A 38 7.36 -4.87 11.01
C ASP A 38 6.06 -5.66 10.74
N ARG A 39 5.60 -5.68 9.49
CA ARG A 39 4.36 -6.30 8.99
C ARG A 39 3.08 -5.63 9.47
N SER A 40 3.16 -4.45 10.09
CA SER A 40 1.98 -3.62 10.36
C SER A 40 1.36 -3.12 9.06
N VAL A 41 0.04 -3.01 9.03
CA VAL A 41 -0.72 -2.64 7.83
C VAL A 41 -0.64 -1.13 7.58
N ILE A 42 -0.37 -0.74 6.34
CA ILE A 42 -0.43 0.66 5.91
C ILE A 42 -1.85 0.95 5.43
N SER A 43 -2.49 1.95 6.04
CA SER A 43 -3.81 2.42 5.60
C SER A 43 -3.66 3.26 4.35
N ILE A 44 -4.40 2.91 3.30
CA ILE A 44 -4.43 3.66 2.04
C ILE A 44 -5.35 4.88 2.21
N GLY A 45 -4.96 6.02 1.63
CA GLY A 45 -5.69 7.29 1.78
C GLY A 45 -5.57 7.93 3.16
N LYS A 46 -4.63 7.47 3.99
CA LYS A 46 -4.27 8.11 5.26
C LYS A 46 -2.80 8.48 5.26
N GLU A 47 -2.50 9.62 5.87
CA GLU A 47 -1.12 10.05 6.10
C GLU A 47 -0.43 9.13 7.10
N PHE A 48 0.85 8.88 6.85
CA PHE A 48 1.75 8.17 7.76
C PHE A 48 3.13 8.83 7.75
N GLU A 49 3.87 8.68 8.85
CA GLU A 49 5.23 9.21 8.96
C GLU A 49 6.16 8.42 8.02
N PHE A 50 6.76 9.10 7.06
CA PHE A 50 7.71 8.52 6.11
C PHE A 50 9.15 8.66 6.60
N ILE A 51 9.51 9.87 7.07
CA ILE A 51 10.81 10.16 7.67
C ILE A 51 10.60 10.60 9.11
N PRO A 52 11.09 9.85 10.11
CA PRO A 52 11.07 10.31 11.49
C PRO A 52 11.99 11.51 11.67
N TYR A 53 11.60 12.45 12.54
CA TYR A 53 12.45 13.59 12.88
C TYR A 53 13.69 13.11 13.67
N THR A 54 14.87 13.23 13.07
CA THR A 54 16.15 12.95 13.75
C THR A 54 17.21 14.02 13.39
N PRO A 55 17.91 14.62 14.38
CA PRO A 55 18.86 15.71 14.13
C PRO A 55 20.03 15.37 13.21
N THR A 56 20.37 14.08 13.09
CA THR A 56 21.61 13.60 12.46
C THR A 56 21.40 12.85 11.14
N GLN A 57 20.18 12.75 10.64
CA GLN A 57 19.87 11.86 9.52
C GLN A 57 19.78 12.63 8.20
N THR A 58 20.66 12.29 7.27
CA THR A 58 20.79 12.91 5.94
C THR A 58 20.15 12.10 4.81
N THR A 59 19.94 10.79 5.01
CA THR A 59 19.28 9.90 4.05
C THR A 59 18.33 8.95 4.78
N VAL A 60 17.11 8.78 4.26
CA VAL A 60 16.14 7.80 4.76
C VAL A 60 15.71 6.89 3.62
N THR A 61 15.79 5.59 3.86
CA THR A 61 15.16 4.57 3.04
C THR A 61 14.07 3.95 3.89
N LYS A 62 12.83 3.93 3.36
CA LYS A 62 11.72 3.23 3.97
C LYS A 62 11.27 2.12 3.04
N ASN A 63 11.39 0.88 3.50
CA ASN A 63 10.95 -0.27 2.73
C ASN A 63 9.50 -0.60 3.05
N PHE A 64 8.82 -1.15 2.05
CA PHE A 64 7.45 -1.63 2.18
C PHE A 64 7.38 -3.06 1.67
N LEU A 65 6.49 -3.84 2.27
CA LEU A 65 6.18 -5.17 1.79
C LEU A 65 4.82 -5.13 1.08
N ALA A 66 4.77 -5.66 -0.14
CA ALA A 66 3.53 -5.90 -0.84
C ALA A 66 3.08 -7.34 -0.57
N GLN A 67 1.86 -7.52 -0.07
CA GLN A 67 1.30 -8.84 0.18
C GLN A 67 0.02 -9.07 -0.61
N LEU A 68 -0.01 -10.18 -1.36
CA LEU A 68 -1.19 -10.64 -2.07
C LEU A 68 -2.25 -11.17 -1.09
N ARG A 69 -3.53 -10.84 -1.35
CA ARG A 69 -4.70 -11.31 -0.60
C ARG A 69 -5.75 -11.88 -1.55
N TRP A 70 -6.30 -13.01 -1.17
CA TRP A 70 -7.50 -13.57 -1.80
C TRP A 70 -8.73 -12.85 -1.29
N MET A 71 -9.54 -12.32 -2.20
CA MET A 71 -10.80 -11.63 -1.86
C MET A 71 -12.02 -12.55 -1.98
N THR A 72 -11.82 -13.73 -2.55
CA THR A 72 -12.84 -14.75 -2.77
C THR A 72 -12.23 -16.13 -2.61
N SER A 73 -13.08 -17.13 -2.34
CA SER A 73 -12.70 -18.54 -2.33
C SER A 73 -12.49 -19.13 -3.73
N ARG A 74 -12.92 -18.44 -4.79
CA ARG A 74 -12.78 -18.86 -6.19
C ARG A 74 -12.17 -17.74 -7.04
N PRO A 75 -10.84 -17.60 -7.07
CA PRO A 75 -10.17 -16.56 -7.83
C PRO A 75 -10.29 -16.78 -9.35
N ILE A 76 -10.32 -15.68 -10.10
CA ILE A 76 -10.33 -15.71 -11.56
C ILE A 76 -8.89 -15.54 -12.06
N LEU A 77 -8.44 -16.48 -12.89
CA LEU A 77 -7.13 -16.42 -13.54
C LEU A 77 -7.12 -15.28 -14.57
N GLY A 78 -6.02 -14.53 -14.59
CA GLY A 78 -5.85 -13.43 -15.53
C GLY A 78 -4.78 -12.45 -15.05
N PRO A 79 -4.47 -11.43 -15.86
CA PRO A 79 -3.60 -10.35 -15.44
C PRO A 79 -4.20 -9.61 -14.24
N PHE A 80 -3.32 -9.14 -13.37
CA PHE A 80 -3.69 -8.35 -12.19
C PHE A 80 -2.66 -7.25 -12.00
N ASN A 81 -3.14 -6.02 -11.89
CA ASN A 81 -2.32 -4.85 -11.60
C ASN A 81 -3.12 -3.88 -10.72
N ALA A 82 -2.57 -3.56 -9.56
CA ALA A 82 -3.12 -2.60 -8.62
C ALA A 82 -2.02 -1.60 -8.24
N THR A 83 -2.35 -0.31 -8.30
CA THR A 83 -1.39 0.77 -8.17
C THR A 83 -1.85 1.78 -7.11
N ALA A 84 -0.93 2.21 -6.28
CA ALA A 84 -1.06 3.42 -5.47
C ALA A 84 0.23 4.22 -5.51
N ALA A 85 0.13 5.54 -5.47
CA ALA A 85 1.25 6.47 -5.52
C ALA A 85 1.02 7.63 -4.55
#